data_AF-A0A956L4A9-F1
#
_entry.id   AF-A0A956L4A9-F1
#
_cell.length_a   1.000
_cell.length_b   1.000
_cell.length_c   1.000
_cell.angle_alpha   90.00
_cell.angle_beta   90.00
_cell.angle_gamma   90.00
#
_symmetry.space_group_name_H-M   'P 1'
#
loop_
_entity.id
_entity.type
_entity.pdbx_description
1 polymer ?
#
loop_
_entity_poly.entity_id
_entity_poly.type
_entity_poly.pdbx_seq_one_letter_code
_entity_poly.pdbx_strand_id
1 'polypeptide(L)'
;MEVDAPDEPELEADELGFEPQLPSPDPPSDPAGLQAPAPAEAGASRLAAPEVGEVELTAARWQQLRPDVPHEPGPLLVRREVRLRAVEGGVDVTARYWLWAAREGWFANQLLGPEAHLRRATWNGRDATVWSGGQGPLLVERFRGEATLEVHAFVPGRPSDGLSLMLLGAPRGTVALEGLGEDVELTGDERPVVARDGVLHCGATTLHLAPRVPAPRDRGPLSVASVGLGVTVGDAEVRGRARLRWEIRQGTREALQFTATGVGEDLTVEGPQVGRWTRAGDEVRVELTGPVTGRVDLDVRWSKATPPGAEAALALPSLVPADVFRSAVAVQVARDGEV
;
A
#
# COMPACT_ATOMS: atom_id res chain seq x y z
N MET A 1 -60.83 -0.67 11.65
CA MET A 1 -60.10 0.43 12.30
C MET A 1 -58.84 0.61 11.48
N GLU A 2 -59.01 1.25 10.33
CA GLU A 2 -57.93 1.66 9.41
C GLU A 2 -57.34 2.94 9.98
N VAL A 3 -56.02 2.97 10.11
CA VAL A 3 -55.27 4.13 10.56
C VAL A 3 -54.57 4.71 9.34
N ASP A 4 -55.07 5.86 8.91
CA ASP A 4 -54.53 6.71 7.85
C ASP A 4 -53.09 7.13 8.19
N ALA A 5 -52.19 6.99 7.22
CA ALA A 5 -50.86 7.55 7.29
C ALA A 5 -50.89 9.02 6.81
N PRO A 6 -50.21 9.96 7.46
CA PRO A 6 -50.19 11.35 7.01
C PRO A 6 -49.25 11.55 5.82
N ASP A 7 -49.74 12.34 4.86
CA ASP A 7 -49.03 12.89 3.70
C ASP A 7 -47.70 13.55 4.07
N GLU A 8 -46.64 13.16 3.37
CA GLU A 8 -45.36 13.87 3.36
C GLU A 8 -45.46 15.09 2.41
N PRO A 9 -45.08 16.31 2.83
CA PRO A 9 -45.03 17.44 1.92
C PRO A 9 -43.80 17.37 1.00
N GLU A 10 -44.06 17.46 -0.30
CA GLU A 10 -43.06 17.74 -1.34
C GLU A 10 -42.38 19.09 -1.03
N LEU A 11 -41.07 19.04 -0.74
CA LEU A 11 -40.24 20.24 -0.67
C LEU A 11 -39.71 20.53 -2.09
N GLU A 12 -40.33 21.51 -2.73
CA GLU A 12 -39.82 22.17 -3.93
C GLU A 12 -38.42 22.75 -3.63
N ALA A 13 -37.41 22.20 -4.29
CA ALA A 13 -36.06 22.76 -4.30
C ALA A 13 -36.03 23.94 -5.27
N ASP A 14 -36.31 25.12 -4.73
CA ASP A 14 -36.25 26.39 -5.44
C ASP A 14 -34.79 26.68 -5.85
N GLU A 15 -34.59 26.76 -7.17
CA GLU A 15 -33.37 27.21 -7.83
C GLU A 15 -33.12 28.69 -7.51
N LEU A 16 -32.29 28.97 -6.51
CA LEU A 16 -31.69 30.29 -6.33
C LEU A 16 -30.19 30.22 -6.63
N GLY A 17 -29.90 30.26 -7.93
CA GLY A 17 -28.59 30.63 -8.47
C GLY A 17 -28.29 32.09 -8.14
N PHE A 18 -27.73 32.32 -6.95
CA PHE A 18 -27.10 33.58 -6.57
C PHE A 18 -25.59 33.34 -6.51
N GLU A 19 -24.91 33.48 -7.65
CA GLU A 19 -23.47 33.76 -7.65
C GLU A 19 -23.30 35.23 -7.27
N PRO A 20 -22.76 35.57 -6.09
CA PRO A 20 -22.33 36.93 -5.83
C PRO A 20 -21.15 37.26 -6.75
N GLN A 21 -21.42 38.02 -7.82
CA GLN A 21 -20.39 38.73 -8.56
C GLN A 21 -19.66 39.65 -7.58
N LEU A 22 -18.49 39.20 -7.11
CA LEU A 22 -17.54 40.05 -6.44
C LEU A 22 -17.16 41.17 -7.41
N PRO A 23 -17.28 42.45 -7.03
CA PRO A 23 -16.85 43.54 -7.87
C PRO A 23 -15.36 43.37 -8.16
N SER A 24 -15.02 43.30 -9.45
CA SER A 24 -13.64 43.38 -9.91
C SER A 24 -12.98 44.59 -9.25
N PRO A 25 -11.83 44.44 -8.57
CA PRO A 25 -11.11 45.59 -8.06
C PRO A 25 -10.71 46.45 -9.27
N ASP A 26 -11.18 47.69 -9.29
CA ASP A 26 -10.71 48.70 -10.23
C ASP A 26 -9.17 48.73 -10.16
N PRO A 27 -8.47 48.71 -11.31
CA PRO A 27 -7.03 48.90 -11.30
C PRO A 27 -6.73 50.24 -10.62
N PRO A 28 -5.77 50.29 -9.69
CA PRO A 28 -5.43 51.52 -8.99
C PRO A 28 -5.12 52.59 -10.04
N SER A 29 -5.89 53.68 -10.00
CA SER A 29 -5.64 54.86 -10.80
C SER A 29 -4.22 55.32 -10.53
N ASP A 30 -3.44 55.48 -11.61
CA ASP A 30 -2.07 55.96 -11.59
C ASP A 30 -1.95 57.16 -10.62
N PRO A 31 -1.14 57.06 -9.55
CA PRO A 31 -0.85 58.23 -8.75
C PRO A 31 -0.09 59.22 -9.63
N ALA A 32 -0.74 60.34 -9.88
CA ALA A 32 -0.18 61.48 -10.56
C ALA A 32 1.22 61.82 -10.02
N GLY A 33 2.20 61.85 -10.93
CA GLY A 33 3.28 62.82 -10.90
C GLY A 33 4.20 62.82 -9.69
N LEU A 34 4.80 61.67 -9.34
CA LEU A 34 6.12 61.69 -8.69
C LEU A 34 7.18 61.64 -9.80
N GLN A 35 7.60 62.83 -10.23
CA GLN A 35 8.83 63.01 -11.01
C GLN A 35 9.96 62.31 -10.26
N ALA A 36 10.48 61.22 -10.83
CA ALA A 36 11.71 60.62 -10.36
C ALA A 36 12.78 61.74 -10.30
N PRO A 37 13.48 61.93 -9.17
CA PRO A 37 14.63 62.80 -9.16
C PRO A 37 15.58 62.33 -10.26
N ALA A 38 16.05 63.27 -11.09
CA ALA A 38 17.03 63.00 -12.11
C ALA A 38 18.12 62.10 -11.52
N PRO A 39 18.57 61.04 -12.22
CA PRO A 39 19.63 60.19 -11.72
C PRO A 39 20.79 61.10 -11.36
N ALA A 40 21.09 61.20 -10.07
CA ALA A 40 22.34 61.80 -9.64
C ALA A 40 23.40 61.08 -10.45
N GLU A 41 24.18 61.82 -11.24
CA GLU A 41 25.33 61.30 -11.95
C GLU A 41 26.22 60.68 -10.89
N ALA A 42 26.03 59.37 -10.68
CA ALA A 42 26.86 58.55 -9.84
C ALA A 42 28.21 58.64 -10.54
N GLY A 43 29.06 59.53 -10.01
CA GLY A 43 30.41 59.72 -10.50
C GLY A 43 30.99 58.34 -10.69
N ALA A 44 31.25 58.00 -11.95
CA ALA A 44 31.88 56.77 -12.33
C ALA A 44 33.25 56.78 -11.67
N SER A 45 33.30 56.30 -10.43
CA SER A 45 34.54 55.91 -9.78
C SER A 45 35.08 54.84 -10.69
N ARG A 46 36.00 55.24 -11.57
CA ARG A 46 36.85 54.33 -12.31
C ARG A 46 37.60 53.55 -11.23
N LEU A 47 37.04 52.41 -10.84
CA LEU A 47 37.76 51.38 -10.14
C LEU A 47 39.00 51.12 -11.00
N ALA A 48 40.18 51.14 -10.36
CA ALA A 48 41.43 50.86 -11.03
C ALA A 48 41.28 49.53 -11.80
N ALA A 49 41.92 49.44 -12.98
CA ALA A 49 41.90 48.21 -13.74
C ALA A 49 42.40 47.06 -12.82
N PRO A 50 41.70 45.92 -12.79
CA PRO A 50 42.05 44.81 -11.90
C PRO A 50 43.49 44.36 -12.18
N GLU A 51 44.24 44.07 -11.12
CA GLU A 51 45.62 43.61 -11.25
C GLU A 51 45.66 42.17 -11.83
N VAL A 52 46.84 41.76 -12.32
CA VAL A 52 47.02 40.40 -12.85
C VAL A 52 46.75 39.37 -11.75
N GLY A 53 45.64 38.63 -11.89
CA GLY A 53 45.17 37.65 -10.89
C GLY A 53 43.85 38.04 -10.22
N GLU A 54 43.35 39.25 -10.47
CA GLU A 54 42.06 39.72 -10.00
C GLU A 54 40.99 39.62 -11.11
N VAL A 55 39.79 39.22 -10.73
CA VAL A 55 38.63 39.18 -11.64
C VAL A 55 37.55 40.06 -11.05
N GLU A 56 37.15 41.07 -11.80
CA GLU A 56 36.01 41.89 -11.45
C GLU A 56 34.72 41.10 -11.70
N LEU A 57 33.96 40.84 -10.64
CA LEU A 57 32.69 40.12 -10.71
C LEU A 57 31.56 41.10 -10.41
N THR A 58 30.52 41.06 -11.23
CA THR A 58 29.28 41.77 -10.90
C THR A 58 28.67 41.18 -9.62
N ALA A 59 27.95 41.99 -8.86
CA ALA A 59 27.30 41.54 -7.61
C ALA A 59 26.40 40.31 -7.83
N ALA A 60 25.70 40.25 -8.97
CA ALA A 60 24.88 39.10 -9.35
C ALA A 60 25.71 37.84 -9.62
N ARG A 61 26.85 37.98 -10.33
CA ARG A 61 27.75 36.85 -10.59
C ARG A 61 28.44 36.37 -9.32
N TRP A 62 28.82 37.29 -8.44
CA TRP A 62 29.35 36.99 -7.12
C TRP A 62 28.35 36.21 -6.26
N GLN A 63 27.06 36.61 -6.25
CA GLN A 63 26.01 35.89 -5.53
C GLN A 63 25.80 34.46 -6.06
N GLN A 64 25.86 34.25 -7.37
CA GLN A 64 25.78 32.90 -7.97
C GLN A 64 26.98 32.01 -7.67
N LEU A 65 28.16 32.61 -7.45
CA LEU A 65 29.39 31.89 -7.14
C LEU A 65 29.57 31.64 -5.65
N ARG A 66 28.74 32.25 -4.79
CA ARG A 66 28.75 31.91 -3.37
C ARG A 66 28.25 30.47 -3.23
N PRO A 67 29.05 29.59 -2.61
CA PRO A 67 28.53 28.29 -2.24
C PRO A 67 27.31 28.51 -1.34
N ASP A 68 26.23 27.77 -1.59
CA ASP A 68 25.11 27.71 -0.66
C ASP A 68 25.70 27.33 0.69
N VAL A 69 25.70 28.28 1.62
CA VAL A 69 26.14 28.00 2.99
C VAL A 69 25.21 26.91 3.49
N PRO A 70 25.71 25.72 3.89
CA PRO A 70 24.87 24.68 4.43
C PRO A 70 24.08 25.27 5.60
N HIS A 71 22.78 25.46 5.41
CA HIS A 71 21.93 25.95 6.47
C HIS A 71 21.71 24.76 7.40
N GLU A 72 22.29 24.83 8.60
CA GLU A 72 21.93 23.88 9.64
C GLU A 72 20.41 23.89 9.81
N PRO A 73 19.78 22.70 9.83
CA PRO A 73 18.34 22.61 9.85
C PRO A 73 17.79 23.31 11.10
N GLY A 74 16.67 24.00 10.91
CA GLY A 74 15.90 24.54 12.03
C GLY A 74 15.35 23.43 12.93
N PRO A 75 14.53 23.81 13.92
CA PRO A 75 13.82 22.85 14.76
C PRO A 75 13.11 21.77 13.95
N LEU A 76 13.40 20.51 14.28
CA LEU A 76 12.86 19.35 13.58
C LEU A 76 12.30 18.33 14.57
N LEU A 77 11.20 17.69 14.17
CA LEU A 77 10.67 16.52 14.85
C LEU A 77 11.49 15.30 14.46
N VAL A 78 11.99 14.59 15.46
CA VAL A 78 12.83 13.40 15.26
C VAL A 78 11.97 12.14 15.28
N ARG A 79 11.12 12.02 16.31
CA ARG A 79 10.23 10.87 16.49
C ARG A 79 9.03 11.21 17.36
N ARG A 80 8.03 10.33 17.36
CA ARG A 80 6.88 10.39 18.26
C ARG A 80 6.48 9.01 18.81
N GLU A 81 5.76 9.02 19.92
CA GLU A 81 5.04 7.89 20.48
C GLU A 81 3.62 8.35 20.76
N VAL A 82 2.64 7.66 20.20
CA VAL A 82 1.21 8.00 20.34
C VAL A 82 0.49 6.82 20.97
N ARG A 83 -0.34 7.09 21.96
CA ARG A 83 -1.28 6.14 22.55
C ARG A 83 -2.69 6.67 22.31
N LEU A 84 -3.50 5.85 21.66
CA LEU A 84 -4.90 6.11 21.36
C LEU A 84 -5.74 5.17 22.22
N ARG A 85 -6.52 5.73 23.14
CA ARG A 85 -7.39 4.96 24.02
C ARG A 85 -8.85 5.27 23.72
N ALA A 86 -9.64 4.25 23.39
CA ALA A 86 -11.08 4.42 23.28
C ALA A 86 -11.68 4.75 24.66
N VAL A 87 -12.50 5.79 24.71
CA VAL A 87 -13.25 6.22 25.89
C VAL A 87 -14.70 6.51 25.49
N GLU A 88 -15.57 6.73 26.47
CA GLU A 88 -16.95 7.12 26.17
C GLU A 88 -16.97 8.42 25.35
N GLY A 89 -17.62 8.38 24.18
CA GLY A 89 -17.81 9.53 23.29
C GLY A 89 -16.61 9.91 22.42
N GLY A 90 -15.46 9.23 22.51
CA GLY A 90 -14.28 9.65 21.77
C GLY A 90 -13.03 8.79 21.94
N VAL A 91 -11.89 9.39 21.59
CA VAL A 91 -10.55 8.83 21.77
C VAL A 91 -9.72 9.77 22.62
N ASP A 92 -9.20 9.25 23.73
CA ASP A 92 -8.16 9.92 24.50
C ASP A 92 -6.80 9.72 23.80
N VAL A 93 -6.13 10.83 23.51
CA VAL A 93 -4.84 10.86 22.84
C VAL A 93 -3.76 11.27 23.84
N THR A 94 -2.75 10.42 24.02
CA THR A 94 -1.51 10.77 24.72
C THR A 94 -0.36 10.64 23.74
N ALA A 95 0.34 11.74 23.47
CA ALA A 95 1.44 11.76 22.52
C ALA A 95 2.70 12.36 23.14
N ARG A 96 3.85 11.76 22.84
CA ARG A 96 5.17 12.28 23.19
C ARG A 96 5.99 12.47 21.93
N TYR A 97 6.59 13.63 21.79
CA TYR A 97 7.39 14.03 20.64
C TYR A 97 8.81 14.37 21.10
N TRP A 98 9.80 13.96 20.30
CA TRP A 98 11.19 14.34 20.48
C TRP A 98 11.59 15.28 19.35
N LEU A 99 12.11 16.43 19.72
CA LEU A 99 12.53 17.47 18.81
C LEU A 99 14.02 17.73 18.99
N TRP A 100 14.65 18.21 17.92
CA TRP A 100 16.04 18.61 17.93
C TRP A 100 16.24 19.90 17.13
N ALA A 101 17.17 20.74 17.53
CA ALA A 101 17.57 21.93 16.79
C ALA A 101 19.09 22.16 16.94
N ALA A 102 19.82 22.22 15.83
CA ALA A 102 21.28 22.46 15.83
C ALA A 102 21.61 23.84 16.44
N ARG A 103 20.85 24.84 16.01
CA ARG A 103 20.90 26.23 16.46
C ARG A 103 19.59 26.62 17.15
N GLU A 104 19.65 27.71 17.91
CA GLU A 104 18.45 28.26 18.50
C GLU A 104 17.47 28.71 17.40
N GLY A 105 16.21 28.30 17.50
CA GLY A 105 15.19 28.61 16.52
C GLY A 105 13.79 28.50 17.07
N TRP A 106 12.84 29.08 16.33
CA TRP A 106 11.41 28.98 16.61
C TRP A 106 10.84 27.69 16.03
N PHE A 107 10.10 26.97 16.86
CA PHE A 107 9.21 25.89 16.45
C PHE A 107 7.78 26.38 16.59
N ALA A 108 7.11 26.52 15.45
CA ALA A 108 5.73 26.93 15.36
C ALA A 108 4.97 25.89 14.54
N ASN A 109 4.12 25.10 15.18
CA ASN A 109 3.37 24.04 14.50
C ASN A 109 2.05 23.74 15.19
N GLN A 110 1.10 23.29 14.39
CA GLN A 110 -0.19 22.83 14.87
C GLN A 110 -0.05 21.48 15.57
N LEU A 111 -0.56 21.38 16.80
CA LEU A 111 -0.45 20.17 17.61
C LEU A 111 -1.51 19.14 17.25
N LEU A 112 -2.74 19.64 17.05
CA LEU A 112 -3.94 18.84 16.88
C LEU A 112 -4.89 19.50 15.88
N GLY A 113 -5.82 18.73 15.33
CA GLY A 113 -6.90 19.24 14.49
C GLY A 113 -7.95 20.07 15.22
N PRO A 114 -8.86 20.72 14.46
CA PRO A 114 -9.84 21.66 15.00
C PRO A 114 -10.86 21.01 15.94
N GLU A 115 -11.19 19.73 15.69
CA GLU A 115 -12.14 18.95 16.52
C GLU A 115 -11.52 18.45 17.83
N ALA A 116 -10.20 18.55 18.00
CA ALA A 116 -9.52 18.01 19.16
C ALA A 116 -9.53 18.98 20.35
N HIS A 117 -9.93 18.47 21.51
CA HIS A 117 -9.87 19.19 22.78
C HIS A 117 -8.53 18.95 23.47
N LEU A 118 -7.63 19.92 23.40
CA LEU A 118 -6.37 19.88 24.14
C LEU A 118 -6.65 19.99 25.65
N ARG A 119 -6.24 18.97 26.42
CA ARG A 119 -6.33 18.98 27.89
C ARG A 119 -5.05 19.51 28.52
N ARG A 120 -3.90 19.09 28.01
CA ARG A 120 -2.58 19.49 28.52
C ARG A 120 -1.52 19.39 27.44
N ALA A 121 -0.59 20.34 27.42
CA ALA A 121 0.66 20.23 26.67
C ALA A 121 1.83 20.66 27.55
N THR A 122 2.90 19.88 27.59
CA THR A 122 4.11 20.22 28.33
C THR A 122 5.33 20.18 27.44
N TRP A 123 6.19 21.19 27.58
CA TRP A 123 7.47 21.34 26.90
C TRP A 123 8.60 21.14 27.91
N ASN A 124 9.42 20.10 27.76
CA ASN A 124 10.47 19.75 28.73
C ASN A 124 9.96 19.68 30.19
N GLY A 125 8.74 19.16 30.37
CA GLY A 125 8.10 19.00 31.69
C GLY A 125 7.46 20.25 32.30
N ARG A 126 7.63 21.44 31.70
CA ARG A 126 6.86 22.66 32.05
C ARG A 126 5.66 22.81 31.13
N ASP A 127 4.64 23.56 31.54
CA ASP A 127 3.51 23.84 30.64
C ASP A 127 3.99 24.59 29.39
N ALA A 128 3.49 24.14 28.24
CA ALA A 128 3.88 24.67 26.94
C ALA A 128 3.06 25.92 26.58
N THR A 129 3.66 26.84 25.82
CA THR A 129 2.96 28.02 25.32
C THR A 129 2.11 27.64 24.11
N VAL A 130 0.80 27.48 24.32
CA VAL A 130 -0.14 27.09 23.27
C VAL A 130 -1.13 28.21 22.99
N TRP A 131 -1.36 28.48 21.70
CA TRP A 131 -2.39 29.39 21.23
C TRP A 131 -3.52 28.60 20.59
N SER A 132 -4.75 28.83 21.03
CA SER A 132 -5.94 28.22 20.44
C SER A 132 -6.48 29.11 19.32
N GLY A 133 -6.61 28.56 18.11
CA GLY A 133 -7.28 29.20 16.98
C GLY A 133 -8.35 28.28 16.37
N GLY A 134 -9.11 28.78 15.40
CA GLY A 134 -10.17 28.00 14.74
C GLY A 134 -9.67 26.77 13.97
N GLN A 135 -8.36 26.68 13.70
CA GLN A 135 -7.75 25.51 13.09
C GLN A 135 -7.37 24.44 14.13
N GLY A 136 -7.26 24.81 15.41
CA GLY A 136 -6.75 23.95 16.49
C GLY A 136 -5.64 24.63 17.30
N PRO A 137 -5.07 23.92 18.29
CA PRO A 137 -3.98 24.43 19.14
C PRO A 137 -2.65 24.51 18.38
N LEU A 138 -2.04 25.69 18.39
CA LEU A 138 -0.71 25.98 17.83
C LEU A 138 0.31 26.07 18.97
N LEU A 139 1.40 25.32 18.88
CA LEU A 139 2.55 25.45 19.77
C LEU A 139 3.55 26.43 19.19
N VAL A 140 4.04 27.36 20.00
CA VAL A 140 5.13 28.28 19.63
C VAL A 140 6.19 28.29 20.74
N GLU A 141 7.34 27.67 20.49
CA GLU A 141 8.45 27.62 21.44
C GLU A 141 9.77 27.90 20.75
N ARG A 142 10.70 28.53 21.47
CA ARG A 142 12.07 28.78 21.01
C ARG A 142 13.02 27.88 21.78
N PHE A 143 13.86 27.13 21.07
CA PHE A 143 14.81 26.21 21.73
C PHE A 143 16.05 25.93 20.89
N ARG A 144 17.04 25.31 21.55
CA ARG A 144 18.27 24.75 20.96
C ARG A 144 18.53 23.38 21.60
N GLY A 145 19.13 22.46 20.85
CA GLY A 145 19.45 21.12 21.33
C GLY A 145 18.23 20.22 21.30
N GLU A 146 18.10 19.33 22.29
CA GLU A 146 16.98 18.40 22.39
C GLU A 146 15.81 19.00 23.19
N ALA A 147 14.60 18.67 22.77
CA ALA A 147 13.39 18.98 23.51
C ALA A 147 12.38 17.82 23.45
N THR A 148 11.55 17.72 24.49
CA THR A 148 10.42 16.80 24.56
C THR A 148 9.14 17.61 24.65
N LEU A 149 8.15 17.26 23.83
CA LEU A 149 6.79 17.76 23.93
C LEU A 149 5.86 16.60 24.29
N GLU A 150 5.04 16.77 25.31
CA GLU A 150 4.00 15.80 25.69
C GLU A 150 2.62 16.46 25.55
N VAL A 151 1.68 15.75 24.95
CA VAL A 151 0.35 16.24 24.61
C VAL A 151 -0.69 15.24 25.11
N HIS A 152 -1.69 15.75 25.82
CA HIS A 152 -2.89 15.02 26.23
C HIS A 152 -4.11 15.72 25.65
N ALA A 153 -4.91 14.99 24.91
CA ALA A 153 -6.09 15.52 24.25
C ALA A 153 -7.23 14.50 24.21
N PHE A 154 -8.41 14.99 23.87
CA PHE A 154 -9.59 14.19 23.59
C PHE A 154 -10.12 14.56 22.21
N VAL A 155 -10.40 13.56 21.38
CA VAL A 155 -11.05 13.77 20.09
C VAL A 155 -12.43 13.14 20.13
N PRO A 156 -13.51 13.92 19.96
CA PRO A 156 -14.87 13.38 19.96
C PRO A 156 -15.11 12.53 18.71
N GLY A 157 -15.96 11.51 18.86
CA GLY A 157 -16.37 10.64 17.75
C GLY A 157 -16.07 9.16 18.00
N ARG A 158 -16.84 8.28 17.37
CA ARG A 158 -16.67 6.83 17.53
C ARG A 158 -15.69 6.30 16.48
N PRO A 159 -14.64 5.56 16.88
CA PRO A 159 -13.71 4.93 15.91
C PRO A 159 -14.39 4.02 14.89
N SER A 160 -15.49 3.37 15.29
CA SER A 160 -16.33 2.52 14.43
C SER A 160 -17.08 3.28 13.34
N ASP A 161 -17.19 4.60 13.44
CA ASP A 161 -17.95 5.41 12.48
C ASP A 161 -17.00 6.10 11.49
N GLY A 162 -15.68 5.86 11.63
CA GLY A 162 -14.64 6.63 10.97
C GLY A 162 -14.26 7.85 11.80
N LEU A 163 -12.99 7.95 12.18
CA LEU A 163 -12.46 9.07 12.97
C LEU A 163 -11.10 9.49 12.41
N SER A 164 -10.98 10.76 12.06
CA SER A 164 -9.72 11.37 11.59
C SER A 164 -9.06 12.16 12.71
N LEU A 165 -7.82 11.81 13.01
CA LEU A 165 -6.99 12.41 14.05
C LEU A 165 -5.84 13.16 13.36
N MET A 166 -5.93 14.49 13.30
CA MET A 166 -4.79 15.31 12.88
C MET A 166 -3.86 15.52 14.08
N LEU A 167 -2.62 15.06 13.97
CA LEU A 167 -1.58 15.11 14.97
C LEU A 167 -0.29 15.66 14.34
N LEU A 168 0.65 16.07 15.18
CA LEU A 168 1.98 16.47 14.70
C LEU A 168 2.72 15.27 14.06
N GLY A 169 3.05 15.38 12.77
CA GLY A 169 3.78 14.36 12.01
C GLY A 169 5.23 14.20 12.48
N ALA A 170 5.84 13.03 12.25
CA ALA A 170 7.26 12.81 12.54
C ALA A 170 7.90 11.82 11.55
N PRO A 171 9.22 11.89 11.28
CA PRO A 171 9.94 10.91 10.45
C PRO A 171 9.78 9.47 10.97
N ARG A 172 9.73 9.30 12.29
CA ARG A 172 9.56 8.01 12.97
C ARG A 172 8.44 8.11 13.99
N GLY A 173 7.62 7.07 14.11
CA GLY A 173 6.62 7.05 15.15
C GLY A 173 6.08 5.67 15.45
N THR A 174 5.59 5.50 16.67
CA THR A 174 4.79 4.34 17.05
C THR A 174 3.40 4.79 17.50
N VAL A 175 2.42 3.92 17.28
CA VAL A 175 1.04 4.11 17.74
C VAL A 175 0.62 2.86 18.51
N ALA A 176 0.17 3.04 19.75
CA ALA A 176 -0.44 2.01 20.57
C ALA A 176 -1.94 2.24 20.63
N LEU A 177 -2.71 1.18 20.40
CA LEU A 177 -4.17 1.19 20.47
C LEU A 177 -4.62 0.48 21.75
N GLU A 178 -5.44 1.15 22.56
CA GLU A 178 -5.95 0.62 23.83
C GLU A 178 -7.47 0.69 23.89
N GLY A 179 -8.14 -0.43 24.14
CA GLY A 179 -9.60 -0.50 24.16
C GLY A 179 -10.26 -0.30 22.79
N LEU A 180 -9.49 -0.24 21.72
CA LEU A 180 -9.96 -0.34 20.34
C LEU A 180 -10.02 -1.83 19.97
N GLY A 181 -11.16 -2.31 19.49
CA GLY A 181 -11.32 -3.72 19.14
C GLY A 181 -10.52 -4.11 17.89
N GLU A 182 -10.44 -5.42 17.62
CA GLU A 182 -9.78 -5.97 16.42
C GLU A 182 -10.50 -5.61 15.10
N ASP A 183 -11.71 -5.05 15.24
CA ASP A 183 -12.60 -4.54 14.21
C ASP A 183 -12.31 -3.09 13.82
N VAL A 184 -11.32 -2.43 14.44
CA VAL A 184 -10.86 -1.10 14.04
C VAL A 184 -9.51 -1.21 13.35
N GLU A 185 -9.39 -0.59 12.18
CA GLU A 185 -8.14 -0.44 11.44
C GLU A 185 -7.61 0.99 11.62
N LEU A 186 -6.30 1.10 11.77
CA LEU A 186 -5.58 2.37 11.77
C LEU A 186 -4.84 2.52 10.44
N THR A 187 -5.13 3.60 9.71
CA THR A 187 -4.39 4.01 8.51
C THR A 187 -3.77 5.39 8.69
N GLY A 188 -2.79 5.72 7.87
CA GLY A 188 -2.15 7.04 7.80
C GLY A 188 -2.27 7.59 6.39
N ASP A 189 -2.35 8.92 6.26
CA ASP A 189 -2.52 9.62 4.99
C ASP A 189 -1.40 9.34 3.97
N GLU A 190 -0.20 9.83 4.24
CA GLU A 190 0.94 9.80 3.34
C GLU A 190 1.88 8.62 3.62
N ARG A 191 1.70 7.96 4.77
CA ARG A 191 2.61 6.92 5.25
C ARG A 191 1.83 5.71 5.74
N PRO A 192 2.12 4.51 5.20
CA PRO A 192 1.43 3.31 5.63
C PRO A 192 1.72 3.03 7.11
N VAL A 193 0.69 2.55 7.80
CA VAL A 193 0.83 1.99 9.14
C VAL A 193 1.39 0.58 8.99
N VAL A 194 2.58 0.33 9.53
CA VAL A 194 3.22 -0.99 9.47
C VAL A 194 3.13 -1.65 10.84
N ALA A 195 2.44 -2.79 10.93
CA ALA A 195 2.42 -3.61 12.14
C ALA A 195 3.66 -4.52 12.17
N ARG A 196 4.47 -4.41 13.23
CA ARG A 196 5.62 -5.29 13.48
C ARG A 196 5.68 -5.64 14.95
N ASP A 197 5.73 -6.94 15.26
CA ASP A 197 5.84 -7.46 16.64
C ASP A 197 4.76 -6.90 17.59
N GLY A 198 3.54 -6.67 17.07
CA GLY A 198 2.43 -6.09 17.84
C GLY A 198 2.49 -4.57 18.04
N VAL A 199 3.48 -3.89 17.46
CA VAL A 199 3.63 -2.42 17.50
C VAL A 199 3.29 -1.84 16.14
N LEU A 200 2.44 -0.80 16.13
CA LEU A 200 2.14 -0.06 14.90
C LEU A 200 3.19 1.04 14.71
N HIS A 201 3.87 1.03 13.57
CA HIS A 201 4.81 2.08 13.20
C HIS A 201 4.14 3.05 12.24
N CYS A 202 4.03 4.32 12.65
CA CYS A 202 3.45 5.37 11.83
C CYS A 202 3.87 6.78 12.28
N GLY A 203 4.35 7.57 11.32
CA GLY A 203 4.73 8.98 11.50
C GLY A 203 3.81 9.99 10.80
N ALA A 204 2.68 9.53 10.24
CA ALA A 204 1.74 10.33 9.45
C ALA A 204 1.11 11.50 10.24
N THR A 205 0.85 12.62 9.58
CA THR A 205 0.20 13.78 10.21
C THR A 205 -1.26 13.47 10.52
N THR A 206 -1.96 12.82 9.59
CA THR A 206 -3.33 12.35 9.81
C THR A 206 -3.35 10.85 10.06
N LEU A 207 -3.99 10.45 11.15
CA LEU A 207 -4.34 9.05 11.42
C LEU A 207 -5.84 8.88 11.23
N HIS A 208 -6.24 7.83 10.51
CA HIS A 208 -7.64 7.48 10.36
C HIS A 208 -7.91 6.17 11.09
N LEU A 209 -8.89 6.20 11.99
CA LEU A 209 -9.49 5.01 12.59
C LEU A 209 -10.77 4.72 11.82
N ALA A 210 -10.95 3.51 11.33
CA ALA A 210 -12.17 3.12 10.64
C ALA A 210 -12.52 1.65 10.94
N PRO A 211 -13.76 1.21 10.70
CA PRO A 211 -14.08 -0.21 10.68
C PRO A 211 -13.13 -0.95 9.76
N ARG A 212 -12.50 -1.98 10.31
CA ARG A 212 -11.74 -2.94 9.56
C ARG A 212 -12.70 -3.68 8.65
N VAL A 213 -12.69 -3.33 7.37
CA VAL A 213 -13.35 -4.13 6.35
C VAL A 213 -12.52 -5.40 6.20
N PRO A 214 -13.04 -6.59 6.51
CA PRO A 214 -12.30 -7.81 6.29
C PRO A 214 -11.97 -7.87 4.80
N ALA A 215 -10.68 -7.73 4.46
CA ALA A 215 -10.25 -7.90 3.08
C ALA A 215 -10.82 -9.23 2.58
N PRO A 216 -11.49 -9.26 1.41
CA PRO A 216 -11.88 -10.52 0.80
C PRO A 216 -10.62 -11.35 0.77
N ARG A 217 -10.65 -12.52 1.42
CA ARG A 217 -9.52 -13.43 1.41
C ARG A 217 -9.42 -13.97 0.00
N ASP A 218 -8.73 -13.25 -0.87
CA ASP A 218 -8.34 -13.69 -2.19
C ASP A 218 -7.23 -14.72 -2.01
N ARG A 219 -7.58 -15.87 -1.41
CA ARG A 219 -6.69 -17.01 -1.40
C ARG A 219 -6.85 -17.60 -2.80
N GLY A 220 -5.79 -17.48 -3.59
CA GLY A 220 -5.70 -18.07 -4.91
C GLY A 220 -6.11 -19.56 -4.92
N PRO A 221 -6.33 -20.13 -6.10
CA PRO A 221 -7.04 -21.39 -6.21
C PRO A 221 -6.29 -22.56 -5.56
N LEU A 222 -6.87 -23.10 -4.48
CA LEU A 222 -6.37 -24.28 -3.76
C LEU A 222 -6.88 -25.54 -4.45
N SER A 223 -5.97 -26.36 -4.97
CA SER A 223 -6.30 -27.62 -5.64
C SER A 223 -5.49 -28.79 -5.07
N VAL A 224 -6.06 -29.98 -5.11
CA VAL A 224 -5.38 -31.26 -4.82
C VAL A 224 -5.46 -32.11 -6.07
N ALA A 225 -4.42 -32.88 -6.38
CA ALA A 225 -4.46 -33.80 -7.51
C ALA A 225 -4.20 -35.27 -7.14
N SER A 226 -4.68 -36.17 -7.98
CA SER A 226 -4.36 -37.60 -7.91
C SER A 226 -4.09 -38.15 -9.30
N VAL A 227 -3.09 -39.00 -9.42
CA VAL A 227 -2.64 -39.62 -10.67
C VAL A 227 -2.70 -41.13 -10.53
N GLY A 228 -3.50 -41.79 -11.36
CA GLY A 228 -3.45 -43.23 -11.55
C GLY A 228 -2.77 -43.55 -12.88
N LEU A 229 -1.68 -44.31 -12.86
CA LEU A 229 -0.85 -44.66 -14.01
C LEU A 229 -0.90 -46.17 -14.27
N GLY A 230 -1.28 -46.57 -15.48
CA GLY A 230 -1.20 -47.94 -15.98
C GLY A 230 -0.23 -48.02 -17.16
N VAL A 231 0.72 -48.94 -17.10
CA VAL A 231 1.70 -49.18 -18.17
C VAL A 231 1.65 -50.64 -18.60
N THR A 232 1.46 -50.87 -19.89
CA THR A 232 1.53 -52.19 -20.52
C THR A 232 2.78 -52.26 -21.39
N VAL A 233 3.64 -53.25 -21.11
CA VAL A 233 4.87 -53.48 -21.87
C VAL A 233 4.67 -54.62 -22.86
N GLY A 234 4.72 -54.31 -24.15
CA GLY A 234 4.74 -55.28 -25.24
C GLY A 234 6.11 -55.39 -25.90
N ASP A 235 6.25 -56.36 -26.80
CA ASP A 235 7.53 -56.68 -27.46
C ASP A 235 8.03 -55.56 -28.38
N ALA A 236 7.12 -54.81 -29.00
CA ALA A 236 7.46 -53.71 -29.92
C ALA A 236 7.24 -52.31 -29.31
N GLU A 237 6.29 -52.17 -28.39
CA GLU A 237 5.94 -50.89 -27.80
C GLU A 237 5.46 -51.00 -26.36
N VAL A 238 5.65 -49.91 -25.63
CA VAL A 238 5.10 -49.64 -24.31
C VAL A 238 3.89 -48.75 -24.49
N ARG A 239 2.72 -49.19 -24.03
CA ARG A 239 1.49 -48.40 -24.03
C ARG A 239 1.22 -47.90 -22.62
N GLY A 240 0.95 -46.62 -22.49
CA GLY A 240 0.61 -46.00 -21.23
C GLY A 240 -0.78 -45.39 -21.24
N ARG A 241 -1.48 -45.55 -20.12
CA ARG A 241 -2.73 -44.86 -19.83
C ARG A 241 -2.66 -44.28 -18.43
N ALA A 242 -3.06 -43.04 -18.27
CA ALA A 242 -3.18 -42.42 -16.97
C ALA A 242 -4.51 -41.69 -16.80
N ARG A 243 -4.96 -41.58 -15.56
CA ARG A 243 -6.07 -40.72 -15.16
C ARG A 243 -5.56 -39.73 -14.13
N LEU A 244 -5.63 -38.45 -14.46
CA LEU A 244 -5.32 -37.36 -13.55
C LEU A 244 -6.63 -36.75 -13.09
N ARG A 245 -6.77 -36.48 -11.80
CA ARG A 245 -7.92 -35.79 -11.22
C ARG A 245 -7.44 -34.60 -10.42
N TRP A 246 -8.01 -33.43 -10.66
CA TRP A 246 -7.89 -32.25 -9.82
C TRP A 246 -9.19 -32.04 -9.03
N GLU A 247 -9.03 -31.69 -7.76
CA GLU A 247 -10.10 -31.26 -6.86
C GLU A 247 -9.80 -29.83 -6.38
N ILE A 248 -10.51 -28.86 -6.94
CA ILE A 248 -10.43 -27.44 -6.63
C ILE A 248 -11.25 -27.21 -5.36
N ARG A 249 -10.56 -26.99 -4.25
CA ARG A 249 -11.12 -26.77 -2.91
C ARG A 249 -11.41 -25.30 -2.64
N GLN A 250 -10.74 -24.39 -3.34
CA GLN A 250 -10.96 -22.96 -3.28
C GLN A 250 -10.67 -22.31 -4.63
N GLY A 251 -11.42 -21.27 -4.99
CA GLY A 251 -11.25 -20.50 -6.23
C GLY A 251 -11.76 -21.22 -7.48
N THR A 252 -11.40 -20.67 -8.64
CA THR A 252 -11.70 -21.22 -9.98
C THR A 252 -10.40 -21.54 -10.72
N ARG A 253 -10.47 -22.45 -11.70
CA ARG A 253 -9.38 -22.70 -12.66
C ARG A 253 -9.92 -22.66 -14.07
N GLU A 254 -9.17 -22.03 -14.97
CA GLU A 254 -9.43 -22.03 -16.41
C GLU A 254 -8.40 -22.87 -17.18
N ALA A 255 -7.28 -23.19 -16.53
CA ALA A 255 -6.25 -24.04 -17.09
C ALA A 255 -5.64 -24.92 -16.00
N LEU A 256 -5.15 -26.09 -16.43
CA LEU A 256 -4.38 -27.04 -15.65
C LEU A 256 -3.03 -27.27 -16.32
N GLN A 257 -2.04 -27.66 -15.53
CA GLN A 257 -0.71 -27.95 -16.02
C GLN A 257 -0.16 -29.20 -15.34
N PHE A 258 0.58 -30.00 -16.09
CA PHE A 258 1.34 -31.12 -15.55
C PHE A 258 2.61 -31.36 -16.37
N THR A 259 3.63 -31.93 -15.73
CA THR A 259 4.84 -32.41 -16.41
C THR A 259 4.68 -33.88 -16.73
N ALA A 260 5.03 -34.29 -17.95
CA ALA A 260 4.90 -35.64 -18.47
C ALA A 260 6.26 -36.13 -19.00
N THR A 261 7.00 -36.84 -18.16
CA THR A 261 8.35 -37.34 -18.48
C THR A 261 8.27 -38.82 -18.86
N GLY A 262 9.07 -39.24 -19.84
CA GLY A 262 9.14 -40.64 -20.28
C GLY A 262 7.95 -41.10 -21.13
N VAL A 263 7.08 -40.19 -21.53
CA VAL A 263 5.94 -40.43 -22.44
C VAL A 263 6.34 -40.17 -23.90
N GLY A 264 5.73 -40.88 -24.86
CA GLY A 264 6.02 -40.71 -26.27
C GLY A 264 5.49 -39.41 -26.87
N GLU A 265 5.84 -39.15 -28.13
CA GLU A 265 5.40 -37.96 -28.87
C GLU A 265 3.90 -37.98 -29.21
N ASP A 266 3.30 -39.17 -29.25
CA ASP A 266 1.88 -39.41 -29.52
C ASP A 266 0.97 -39.23 -28.29
N LEU A 267 1.44 -38.50 -27.28
CA LEU A 267 0.65 -38.21 -26.09
C LEU A 267 -0.67 -37.52 -26.46
N THR A 268 -1.76 -37.99 -25.88
CA THR A 268 -3.11 -37.43 -26.04
C THR A 268 -3.70 -37.14 -24.66
N VAL A 269 -4.43 -36.03 -24.56
CA VAL A 269 -5.16 -35.61 -23.36
C VAL A 269 -6.63 -35.42 -23.70
N GLU A 270 -7.49 -36.15 -23.01
CA GLU A 270 -8.95 -36.13 -23.19
C GLU A 270 -9.64 -35.89 -21.84
N GLY A 271 -10.85 -35.35 -21.87
CA GLY A 271 -11.67 -35.21 -20.66
C GLY A 271 -12.89 -34.33 -20.89
N PRO A 272 -13.92 -34.40 -20.02
CA PRO A 272 -15.18 -33.68 -20.24
C PRO A 272 -15.05 -32.15 -20.25
N GLN A 273 -14.02 -31.63 -19.56
CA GLN A 273 -13.78 -30.19 -19.41
C GLN A 273 -12.58 -29.73 -20.25
N VAL A 274 -11.99 -30.58 -21.08
CA VAL A 274 -10.83 -30.23 -21.90
C VAL A 274 -11.30 -29.44 -23.12
N GLY A 275 -10.89 -28.18 -23.22
CA GLY A 275 -11.13 -27.34 -24.41
C GLY A 275 -10.03 -27.53 -25.45
N ARG A 276 -8.78 -27.25 -25.06
CA ARG A 276 -7.58 -27.52 -25.87
C ARG A 276 -6.39 -27.82 -24.98
N TRP A 277 -5.35 -28.43 -25.53
CA TRP A 277 -4.11 -28.62 -24.81
C TRP A 277 -2.92 -28.41 -25.72
N THR A 278 -1.79 -28.05 -25.12
CA THR A 278 -0.50 -27.87 -25.79
C THR A 278 0.58 -28.56 -24.98
N ARG A 279 1.66 -28.96 -25.67
CA ARG A 279 2.84 -29.55 -25.04
C ARG A 279 4.10 -28.84 -25.53
N ALA A 280 4.98 -28.51 -24.59
CA ALA A 280 6.29 -27.94 -24.83
C ALA A 280 7.33 -28.76 -24.06
N GLY A 281 8.05 -29.65 -24.74
CA GLY A 281 8.92 -30.62 -24.10
C GLY A 281 8.11 -31.58 -23.21
N ASP A 282 8.41 -31.62 -21.92
CA ASP A 282 7.66 -32.41 -20.94
C ASP A 282 6.48 -31.64 -20.33
N GLU A 283 6.35 -30.34 -20.57
CA GLU A 283 5.28 -29.54 -19.99
C GLU A 283 4.00 -29.64 -20.83
N VAL A 284 2.89 -30.02 -20.18
CA VAL A 284 1.57 -30.10 -20.79
C VAL A 284 0.65 -29.07 -20.13
N ARG A 285 0.09 -28.18 -20.94
CA ARG A 285 -0.92 -27.20 -20.52
C ARG A 285 -2.26 -27.57 -21.12
N VAL A 286 -3.29 -27.65 -20.27
CA VAL A 286 -4.65 -28.00 -20.64
C VAL A 286 -5.54 -26.81 -20.33
N GLU A 287 -6.13 -26.21 -21.35
CA GLU A 287 -7.15 -25.18 -21.20
C GLU A 287 -8.52 -25.84 -21.06
N LEU A 288 -9.28 -25.37 -20.08
CA LEU A 288 -10.61 -25.86 -19.80
C LEU A 288 -11.63 -25.11 -20.66
N THR A 289 -12.80 -25.71 -20.86
CA THR A 289 -13.91 -25.11 -21.62
C THR A 289 -14.49 -23.85 -20.95
N GLY A 290 -14.15 -23.60 -19.69
CA GLY A 290 -14.46 -22.38 -18.94
C GLY A 290 -13.92 -22.44 -17.51
N PRO A 291 -14.20 -21.44 -16.66
CA PRO A 291 -13.82 -21.45 -15.25
C PRO A 291 -14.54 -22.59 -14.52
N VAL A 292 -13.77 -23.52 -13.95
CA VAL A 292 -14.30 -24.66 -13.19
C VAL A 292 -14.11 -24.44 -11.69
N THR A 293 -15.16 -24.73 -10.93
CA THR A 293 -15.10 -25.00 -9.48
C THR A 293 -15.33 -26.49 -9.26
N GLY A 294 -14.65 -27.10 -8.29
CA GLY A 294 -14.80 -28.53 -8.01
C GLY A 294 -13.83 -29.43 -8.77
N ARG A 295 -14.33 -30.45 -9.47
CA ARG A 295 -13.51 -31.58 -9.97
C ARG A 295 -13.28 -31.53 -11.48
N VAL A 296 -12.04 -31.81 -11.88
CA VAL A 296 -11.64 -32.03 -13.28
C VAL A 296 -10.95 -33.38 -13.38
N ASP A 297 -11.39 -34.22 -14.33
CA ASP A 297 -10.70 -35.46 -14.68
C ASP A 297 -10.11 -35.36 -16.08
N LEU A 298 -8.87 -35.81 -16.24
CA LEU A 298 -8.16 -35.97 -17.52
C LEU A 298 -7.78 -37.44 -17.71
N ASP A 299 -8.05 -37.97 -18.90
CA ASP A 299 -7.50 -39.24 -19.39
C ASP A 299 -6.31 -38.91 -20.31
N VAL A 300 -5.16 -39.52 -20.03
CA VAL A 300 -3.91 -39.34 -20.79
C VAL A 300 -3.49 -40.68 -21.37
N ARG A 301 -3.13 -40.72 -22.66
CA ARG A 301 -2.64 -41.93 -23.33
C ARG A 301 -1.41 -41.62 -24.17
N TRP A 302 -0.48 -42.57 -24.26
CA TRP A 302 0.72 -42.49 -25.10
C TRP A 302 1.23 -43.89 -25.45
N SER A 303 2.07 -43.97 -26.47
CA SER A 303 2.90 -45.14 -26.76
C SER A 303 4.38 -44.75 -26.79
N LYS A 304 5.28 -45.73 -26.71
CA LYS A 304 6.71 -45.51 -26.86
C LYS A 304 7.36 -46.80 -27.36
N ALA A 305 8.21 -46.72 -28.37
CA ALA A 305 8.93 -47.89 -28.85
C ALA A 305 9.74 -48.55 -27.72
N THR A 306 9.64 -49.88 -27.61
CA THR A 306 10.45 -50.66 -26.66
C THR A 306 11.91 -50.62 -27.14
N PRO A 307 12.90 -50.32 -26.26
CA PRO A 307 14.30 -50.34 -26.67
C PRO A 307 14.70 -51.71 -27.24
N PRO A 308 15.43 -51.79 -28.35
CA PRO A 308 15.84 -53.06 -28.93
C PRO A 308 16.85 -53.78 -28.04
N GLY A 309 16.69 -55.09 -27.84
CA GLY A 309 17.61 -55.92 -27.06
C GLY A 309 16.90 -57.10 -26.40
N ALA A 310 17.65 -58.15 -26.03
CA ALA A 310 17.11 -59.27 -25.25
C ALA A 310 16.77 -58.88 -23.79
N GLU A 311 17.43 -57.84 -23.30
CA GLU A 311 17.17 -57.19 -22.00
C GLU A 311 17.10 -55.68 -22.23
N ALA A 312 16.01 -55.04 -21.80
CA ALA A 312 15.81 -53.60 -21.90
C ALA A 312 15.40 -53.03 -20.55
N ALA A 313 16.13 -52.01 -20.08
CA ALA A 313 15.73 -51.21 -18.94
C ALA A 313 14.81 -50.08 -19.40
N LEU A 314 13.56 -50.07 -18.94
CA LEU A 314 12.60 -49.02 -19.23
C LEU A 314 12.42 -48.11 -18.01
N ALA A 315 12.71 -46.82 -18.17
CA ALA A 315 12.36 -45.83 -17.15
C ALA A 315 10.83 -45.69 -17.07
N LEU A 316 10.28 -45.77 -15.86
CA LEU A 316 8.85 -45.59 -15.64
C LEU A 316 8.44 -44.15 -16.02
N PRO A 317 7.35 -43.97 -16.78
CA PRO A 317 6.84 -42.65 -17.09
C PRO A 317 6.31 -41.98 -15.82
N SER A 318 6.38 -40.64 -15.78
CA SER A 318 5.94 -39.83 -14.64
C SER A 318 5.05 -38.70 -15.10
N LEU A 319 3.90 -38.52 -14.44
CA LEU A 319 2.97 -37.41 -14.67
C LEU A 319 2.82 -36.63 -13.36
N VAL A 320 3.26 -35.37 -13.34
CA VAL A 320 3.34 -34.54 -12.13
C VAL A 320 2.43 -33.31 -12.29
N PRO A 321 1.28 -33.26 -11.59
CA PRO A 321 0.42 -32.08 -11.56
C PRO A 321 1.16 -30.83 -11.03
N ALA A 322 1.01 -29.70 -11.70
CA ALA A 322 1.51 -28.40 -11.26
C ALA A 322 0.42 -27.58 -10.54
N ASP A 323 0.83 -26.56 -9.79
CA ASP A 323 -0.03 -25.65 -9.03
C ASP A 323 -1.06 -26.33 -8.11
N VAL A 324 -0.67 -27.46 -7.53
CA VAL A 324 -1.47 -28.21 -6.56
C VAL A 324 -0.82 -28.19 -5.19
N PHE A 325 -1.63 -28.19 -4.14
CA PHE A 325 -1.16 -28.25 -2.76
C PHE A 325 -0.54 -29.60 -2.42
N ARG A 326 -1.09 -30.69 -2.97
CA ARG A 326 -0.56 -32.04 -2.83
C ARG A 326 -0.99 -32.91 -4.00
N SER A 327 -0.19 -33.93 -4.30
CA SER A 327 -0.51 -34.96 -5.28
C SER A 327 -0.35 -36.36 -4.69
N ALA A 328 -1.23 -37.28 -5.07
CA ALA A 328 -1.11 -38.70 -4.77
C ALA A 328 -0.91 -39.49 -6.07
N VAL A 329 0.01 -40.45 -6.09
CA VAL A 329 0.35 -41.22 -7.29
C VAL A 329 0.21 -42.72 -7.01
N ALA A 330 -0.48 -43.43 -7.90
CA ALA A 330 -0.57 -44.89 -7.90
C ALA A 330 -0.15 -45.41 -9.28
N VAL A 331 0.70 -46.45 -9.32
CA VAL A 331 1.26 -47.02 -10.55
C VAL A 331 0.97 -48.51 -10.61
N GLN A 332 0.48 -48.97 -11.76
CA GLN A 332 0.30 -50.37 -12.10
C GLN A 332 1.05 -50.69 -13.39
N VAL A 333 1.79 -51.80 -13.38
CA VAL A 333 2.57 -52.27 -14.54
C VAL A 333 2.08 -53.68 -14.89
N ALA A 334 1.87 -53.94 -16.17
CA ALA A 334 1.47 -55.23 -16.71
C ALA A 334 2.29 -55.57 -17.97
N ARG A 335 2.48 -56.86 -18.25
CA ARG A 335 3.06 -57.34 -19.50
C ARG A 335 1.94 -57.72 -20.48
N ASP A 336 2.15 -57.46 -21.77
CA ASP A 336 1.19 -57.88 -22.80
C ASP A 336 1.06 -59.43 -22.78
N GLY A 337 -0.17 -59.94 -22.65
CA GLY A 337 -0.46 -61.37 -22.51
C GLY A 337 -0.71 -61.89 -21.08
N GLU A 338 -0.55 -61.08 -20.03
CA GLU A 338 -1.06 -61.38 -18.68
C GLU A 338 -2.42 -60.70 -18.48
N VAL A 339 -3.51 -61.45 -18.68
CA VAL A 339 -4.87 -61.09 -18.21
C VAL A 339 -5.41 -62.24 -17.38
#